data_AF-X8J2C6-F1
#
_entry.id   AF-X8J2C6-F1
#
_cell.length_a   1.000
_cell.length_b   1.000
_cell.length_c   1.000
_cell.angle_alpha   90.00
_cell.angle_beta   90.00
_cell.angle_gamma   90.00
#
_symmetry.space_group_name_H-M   'P 1'
#
loop_
_entity.id
_entity.type
_entity.pdbx_description
1 polymer ?
#
loop_
_entity_poly.entity_id
_entity_poly.type
_entity_poly.pdbx_seq_one_letter_code
_entity_poly.pdbx_strand_id
1 'polypeptide(L)'
;MGEHWLLEVTFPALEPALSELVRYIEANNLHITADPIYTPPGSGLSQSTSSETGVQDTNMDVSEDGLRILSPSPDQEEVDGWIEHLEWRRAMQVKDGIRLPPIHCPVSTCGKLQGHPQALRDHLYFHFSIKPYSCDYRCPMAFETEVNRNRHLETCPLVPIWESY
;
A
#
# COMPACT_ATOMS: atom_id res chain seq x y z
N MET A 1 -3.55 -49.37 -8.53
CA MET A 1 -2.14 -48.94 -8.55
C MET A 1 -1.86 -48.43 -9.95
N GLY A 2 -1.48 -47.16 -10.10
CA GLY A 2 -1.47 -46.49 -11.41
C GLY A 2 -1.05 -45.04 -11.32
N GLU A 3 0.02 -44.77 -10.58
CA GLU A 3 0.58 -43.44 -10.35
C GLU A 3 1.99 -43.40 -10.93
N HIS A 4 2.19 -42.59 -11.97
CA HIS A 4 3.38 -41.77 -12.28
C HIS A 4 3.29 -41.23 -13.72
N TRP A 5 2.36 -40.30 -13.93
CA TRP A 5 2.48 -39.32 -15.02
C TRP A 5 2.81 -37.97 -14.39
N LEU A 6 4.10 -37.63 -14.41
CA LEU A 6 4.64 -36.28 -14.50
C LEU A 6 6.15 -36.44 -14.66
N LEU A 7 6.65 -36.22 -15.86
CA LEU A 7 8.08 -35.99 -16.08
C LEU A 7 8.38 -34.58 -15.57
N GLU A 8 9.31 -34.45 -14.63
CA GLU A 8 9.78 -33.15 -14.15
C GLU A 8 10.56 -32.45 -15.26
N VAL A 9 9.86 -31.71 -16.12
CA VAL A 9 10.47 -30.82 -17.10
C VAL A 9 10.97 -29.58 -16.38
N THR A 10 12.07 -29.75 -15.64
CA THR A 10 12.86 -28.63 -15.14
C THR A 10 13.42 -27.89 -16.35
N PHE A 11 12.94 -26.66 -16.59
CA PHE A 11 13.46 -25.82 -17.66
C PHE A 11 14.74 -25.13 -17.15
N PRO A 12 15.95 -25.50 -17.62
CA PRO A 12 17.21 -24.96 -17.07
C PRO A 12 17.43 -23.46 -17.40
N ALA A 13 16.58 -22.87 -18.24
CA ALA A 13 16.52 -21.44 -18.50
C ALA A 13 15.57 -20.67 -17.55
N LEU A 14 14.76 -21.37 -16.74
CA LEU A 14 13.85 -20.76 -15.77
C LEU A 14 14.56 -20.42 -14.46
N GLU A 15 15.41 -21.32 -13.95
CA GLU A 15 16.19 -21.10 -12.71
C GLU A 15 17.05 -19.82 -12.76
N PRO A 16 17.79 -19.48 -13.84
CA PRO A 16 18.53 -18.22 -13.91
C PRO A 16 17.60 -17.00 -13.97
N ALA A 17 16.45 -17.10 -14.64
CA ALA A 17 15.49 -16.01 -14.76
C ALA A 17 14.78 -15.73 -13.41
N LEU A 18 14.45 -16.78 -12.66
CA LEU A 18 13.93 -16.67 -11.29
C LEU A 18 15.00 -16.13 -10.34
N SER A 19 16.26 -16.57 -10.48
CA SER A 19 17.39 -16.06 -9.68
C SER A 19 17.63 -14.57 -9.93
N GLU A 20 17.58 -14.12 -11.18
CA GLU A 20 17.71 -12.71 -11.54
C GLU A 20 16.52 -11.87 -11.02
N LEU A 21 15.30 -12.42 -11.05
CA LEU A 21 14.11 -11.79 -10.49
C LEU A 21 14.20 -11.65 -8.97
N VAL A 22 14.64 -12.70 -8.25
CA VAL A 22 14.88 -12.66 -6.80
C VAL A 22 15.95 -11.64 -6.47
N ARG A 23 17.10 -11.67 -7.17
CA ARG A 23 18.19 -10.69 -7.00
C ARG A 23 17.74 -9.25 -7.27
N TYR A 24 16.81 -9.05 -8.22
CA TYR A 24 16.21 -7.74 -8.49
C TYR A 24 15.26 -7.31 -7.37
N ILE A 25 14.45 -8.21 -6.82
CA ILE A 25 13.57 -7.94 -5.68
C ILE A 25 14.41 -7.61 -4.43
N GLU A 26 15.45 -8.39 -4.14
CA GLU A 26 16.40 -8.13 -3.05
C GLU A 26 17.11 -6.78 -3.21
N ALA A 27 17.58 -6.46 -4.42
CA ALA A 27 18.23 -5.19 -4.71
C ALA A 27 17.32 -3.96 -4.52
N ASN A 28 16.01 -4.11 -4.77
CA ASN A 28 15.03 -3.05 -4.50
C ASN A 28 14.57 -3.02 -3.03
N ASN A 29 14.60 -4.16 -2.32
CA ASN A 29 14.29 -4.25 -0.89
C ASN A 29 15.43 -3.75 0.02
N LEU A 30 16.66 -3.55 -0.50
CA LEU A 30 17.83 -3.15 0.29
C LEU A 30 17.76 -1.74 0.93
N HIS A 31 16.68 -0.97 0.68
CA HIS A 31 16.38 0.26 1.43
C HIS A 31 15.44 0.06 2.64
N ILE A 32 14.98 -1.15 2.93
CA ILE A 32 13.96 -1.43 3.97
C ILE A 32 14.56 -1.93 5.30
N THR A 33 15.77 -2.49 5.32
CA THR A 33 16.40 -2.99 6.57
C THR A 33 17.88 -2.62 6.69
N ALA A 34 18.17 -1.48 7.32
CA ALA A 34 19.55 -1.04 7.62
C ALA A 34 19.73 -0.39 9.01
N ASP A 35 18.81 -0.61 9.96
CA ASP A 35 18.96 -0.24 11.37
C ASP A 35 18.81 -1.47 12.29
N PRO A 36 19.92 -2.10 12.74
CA PRO A 36 19.85 -3.24 13.65
C PRO A 36 19.64 -2.77 15.10
N ILE A 37 18.44 -2.95 15.64
CA ILE A 37 18.18 -2.81 17.08
C ILE A 37 18.90 -3.95 17.82
N TYR A 38 20.08 -3.68 18.36
CA TYR A 38 20.76 -4.57 19.30
C TYR A 38 21.49 -3.79 20.41
N THR A 39 20.93 -3.83 21.62
CA THR A 39 21.54 -3.30 22.84
C THR A 39 21.99 -4.44 23.76
N PRO A 40 23.27 -4.51 24.17
CA PRO A 40 23.75 -5.47 25.17
C PRO A 40 23.46 -5.01 26.61
N PRO A 41 23.30 -5.92 27.60
CA PRO A 41 22.88 -5.57 28.96
C PRO A 41 24.01 -5.41 30.00
N GLY A 42 23.83 -4.45 30.93
CA GLY A 42 24.56 -4.33 32.20
C GLY A 42 25.80 -3.41 32.20
N SER A 43 26.19 -2.72 33.29
CA SER A 43 25.63 -2.69 34.67
C SER A 43 26.06 -1.44 35.47
N GLY A 44 25.10 -0.76 36.14
CA GLY A 44 25.32 0.29 37.16
C GLY A 44 25.86 1.65 36.66
N LEU A 45 25.91 2.75 37.44
CA LEU A 45 25.34 3.16 38.75
C LEU A 45 25.66 4.69 38.91
N SER A 46 25.00 5.59 39.65
CA SER A 46 23.79 5.60 40.50
C SER A 46 23.33 7.06 40.78
N GLN A 47 22.03 7.28 41.06
CA GLN A 47 21.45 8.51 41.70
C GLN A 47 21.54 9.83 40.87
N SER A 48 20.76 10.91 41.09
CA SER A 48 19.74 11.27 42.11
C SER A 48 18.71 12.28 41.54
N THR A 49 17.44 12.24 42.01
CA THR A 49 16.46 13.37 42.19
C THR A 49 16.18 14.36 41.03
N SER A 50 14.96 14.84 40.76
CA SER A 50 13.82 15.15 41.65
C SER A 50 12.45 14.95 40.97
N SER A 51 11.37 15.01 41.75
CA SER A 51 9.98 14.95 41.26
C SER A 51 9.46 16.32 40.82
N GLU A 52 8.85 16.40 39.63
CA GLU A 52 7.83 17.41 39.31
C GLU A 52 6.68 16.76 38.52
N THR A 53 5.48 17.34 38.62
CA THR A 53 4.24 16.81 38.03
C THR A 53 3.77 17.65 36.84
N GLY A 54 3.56 17.04 35.67
CA GLY A 54 2.97 17.77 34.54
C GLY A 54 2.62 16.90 33.33
N VAL A 55 1.33 16.96 32.96
CA VAL A 55 0.72 16.72 31.63
C VAL A 55 0.97 15.38 30.91
N GLN A 56 -0.10 14.79 30.38
CA GLN A 56 -0.05 13.64 29.47
C GLN A 56 0.04 14.14 28.02
N ASP A 57 1.24 14.46 27.56
CA ASP A 57 1.47 14.90 26.17
C ASP A 57 1.43 13.72 25.19
N THR A 58 0.25 13.13 24.99
CA THR A 58 -0.03 12.28 23.83
C THR A 58 -0.19 13.15 22.58
N ASN A 59 0.93 13.72 22.12
CA ASN A 59 1.06 14.34 20.81
C ASN A 59 0.93 13.26 19.73
N MET A 60 -0.31 12.85 19.44
CA MET A 60 -0.61 12.08 18.23
C MET A 60 -0.46 13.02 17.04
N ASP A 61 0.58 12.75 16.26
CA ASP A 61 1.04 13.53 15.11
C ASP A 61 -0.10 14.02 14.20
N VAL A 62 -0.30 15.35 14.18
CA VAL A 62 -1.24 16.04 13.30
C VAL A 62 -0.42 16.80 12.25
N SER A 63 -0.36 16.26 11.04
CA SER A 63 0.24 16.95 9.90
C SER A 63 -0.43 18.31 9.67
N GLU A 64 0.32 19.34 9.27
CA GLU A 64 -0.16 20.74 9.21
C GLU A 64 -1.41 20.96 8.33
N ASP A 65 -1.63 20.11 7.32
CA ASP A 65 -2.86 20.08 6.52
C ASP A 65 -4.13 19.72 7.33
N GLY A 66 -3.97 19.15 8.53
CA GLY A 66 -5.03 18.57 9.37
C GLY A 66 -5.48 17.18 8.95
N LEU A 67 -4.74 16.48 8.08
CA LEU A 67 -5.10 15.15 7.59
C LEU A 67 -4.57 14.06 8.54
N ARG A 68 -5.36 13.03 8.83
CA ARG A 68 -4.91 11.89 9.64
C ARG A 68 -3.76 11.17 8.91
N ILE A 69 -2.76 10.70 9.65
CA ILE A 69 -1.70 9.84 9.10
C ILE A 69 -2.24 8.40 8.99
N LEU A 70 -2.04 7.76 7.83
CA LEU A 70 -2.37 6.35 7.61
C LEU A 70 -1.47 5.47 8.48
N SER A 71 -1.97 4.31 8.93
CA SER A 71 -1.11 3.33 9.60
C SER A 71 0.01 2.81 8.67
N PRO A 72 1.06 2.14 9.19
CA PRO A 72 2.16 1.61 8.36
C PRO A 72 1.75 0.51 7.36
N SER A 73 0.56 -0.06 7.50
CA SER A 73 -0.02 -1.08 6.64
C SER A 73 -1.55 -0.95 6.69
N PRO A 74 -2.11 0.12 6.10
CA PRO A 74 -3.53 0.42 6.17
C PRO A 74 -4.30 -0.57 5.30
N ASP A 75 -5.53 -0.90 5.71
CA ASP A 75 -6.46 -1.66 4.90
C ASP A 75 -7.26 -0.75 3.93
N GLN A 76 -8.21 -1.33 3.22
CA GLN A 76 -9.06 -0.60 2.29
C GLN A 76 -9.92 0.47 3.00
N GLU A 77 -10.45 0.19 4.19
CA GLU A 77 -11.36 1.10 4.89
C GLU A 77 -10.60 2.31 5.47
N GLU A 78 -9.37 2.12 5.97
CA GLU A 78 -8.51 3.22 6.41
C GLU A 78 -8.09 4.12 5.22
N VAL A 79 -7.76 3.54 4.06
CA VAL A 79 -7.46 4.32 2.83
C VAL A 79 -8.71 5.05 2.31
N ASP A 80 -9.86 4.39 2.28
CA ASP A 80 -11.10 4.97 1.75
C ASP A 80 -11.60 6.14 2.62
N GLY A 81 -11.63 5.98 3.95
CA GLY A 81 -12.01 7.06 4.87
C GLY A 81 -11.02 8.24 4.86
N TRP A 82 -9.73 7.98 4.62
CA TRP A 82 -8.72 9.03 4.43
C TRP A 82 -8.98 9.86 3.16
N ILE A 83 -9.33 9.18 2.06
CA ILE A 83 -9.68 9.83 0.79
C ILE A 83 -10.99 10.62 0.91
N GLU A 84 -12.03 10.09 1.56
CA GLU A 84 -13.29 10.81 1.80
C GLU A 84 -13.04 12.09 2.60
N HIS A 85 -12.22 12.04 3.65
CA HIS A 85 -11.90 13.21 4.47
C HIS A 85 -11.09 14.27 3.68
N LEU A 86 -10.18 13.84 2.81
CA LEU A 86 -9.48 14.71 1.87
C LEU A 86 -10.44 15.36 0.86
N GLU A 87 -11.37 14.60 0.28
CA GLU A 87 -12.40 15.11 -0.65
C GLU A 87 -13.30 16.16 0.03
N TRP A 88 -13.78 15.87 1.24
CA TRP A 88 -14.58 16.79 2.05
C TRP A 88 -13.86 18.12 2.29
N ARG A 89 -12.58 18.08 2.70
CA ARG A 89 -11.77 19.29 2.93
C ARG A 89 -11.58 20.11 1.67
N ARG A 90 -11.26 19.43 0.56
CA ARG A 90 -11.08 20.05 -0.75
C ARG A 90 -12.39 20.67 -1.27
N ALA A 91 -13.53 20.03 -1.03
CA ALA A 91 -14.84 20.55 -1.37
C ALA A 91 -15.25 21.79 -0.53
N MET A 92 -14.74 21.94 0.70
CA MET A 92 -14.88 23.19 1.46
C MET A 92 -14.00 24.30 0.88
N GLN A 93 -12.69 24.05 0.73
CA GLN A 93 -11.74 25.01 0.19
C GLN A 93 -12.15 25.57 -1.19
N VAL A 94 -12.73 24.73 -2.06
CA VAL A 94 -13.26 25.15 -3.37
C VAL A 94 -14.51 26.05 -3.25
N LYS A 95 -15.37 25.86 -2.24
CA LYS A 95 -16.50 26.78 -1.96
C LYS A 95 -16.03 28.14 -1.48
N ASP A 96 -14.92 28.19 -0.75
CA ASP A 96 -14.23 29.41 -0.33
C ASP A 96 -13.43 30.07 -1.48
N GLY A 97 -13.51 29.54 -2.70
CA GLY A 97 -12.83 30.06 -3.89
C GLY A 97 -11.34 29.73 -3.98
N ILE A 98 -10.82 28.87 -3.09
CA ILE A 98 -9.39 28.53 -3.04
C ILE A 98 -9.05 27.59 -4.19
N ARG A 99 -8.12 28.02 -5.05
CA ARG A 99 -7.53 27.14 -6.07
C ARG A 99 -6.61 26.12 -5.41
N LEU A 100 -7.00 24.86 -5.46
CA LEU A 100 -6.24 23.77 -4.86
C LEU A 100 -4.95 23.43 -5.63
N PRO A 101 -3.86 23.06 -4.93
CA PRO A 101 -2.69 22.42 -5.53
C PRO A 101 -2.97 20.94 -5.87
N PRO A 102 -2.06 20.26 -6.58
CA PRO A 102 -1.99 18.79 -6.59
C PRO A 102 -1.91 18.23 -5.16
N ILE A 103 -2.24 16.95 -4.99
CA ILE A 103 -2.13 16.25 -3.71
C ILE A 103 -0.79 15.50 -3.68
N HIS A 104 -0.07 15.59 -2.56
CA HIS A 104 1.10 14.75 -2.31
C HIS A 104 0.66 13.34 -1.86
N CYS A 105 1.37 12.31 -2.28
CA CYS A 105 1.24 10.99 -1.67
C CYS A 105 1.71 11.04 -0.21
N PRO A 106 0.93 10.56 0.79
CA PRO A 106 1.34 10.53 2.20
C PRO A 106 2.47 9.55 2.49
N VAL A 107 2.80 8.65 1.55
CA VAL A 107 3.93 7.73 1.69
C VAL A 107 5.24 8.50 1.47
N SER A 108 6.01 8.69 2.55
CA SER A 108 7.21 9.53 2.61
C SER A 108 8.28 9.16 1.57
N THR A 109 8.39 7.89 1.19
CA THR A 109 9.34 7.39 0.18
C THR A 109 8.86 7.57 -1.26
N CYS A 110 7.61 8.00 -1.49
CA CYS A 110 7.03 8.10 -2.83
C CYS A 110 7.24 9.47 -3.49
N GLY A 111 6.96 10.57 -2.76
CA GLY A 111 7.08 11.94 -3.27
C GLY A 111 6.16 12.32 -4.45
N LYS A 112 5.31 11.41 -4.94
CA LYS A 112 4.48 11.63 -6.14
C LYS A 112 3.33 12.61 -5.89
N LEU A 113 3.03 13.41 -6.91
CA LEU A 113 1.87 14.31 -6.97
C LEU A 113 0.74 13.70 -7.80
N GLN A 114 -0.51 13.86 -7.35
CA GLN A 114 -1.73 13.44 -8.05
C GLN A 114 -2.71 14.61 -8.21
N GLY A 115 -3.42 14.70 -9.34
CA GLY A 115 -4.30 15.84 -9.64
C GLY A 115 -5.63 15.84 -8.85
N HIS A 116 -6.18 14.67 -8.57
CA HIS A 116 -7.52 14.49 -7.98
C HIS A 116 -7.53 13.33 -6.96
N PRO A 117 -8.42 13.33 -5.95
CA PRO A 117 -8.36 12.35 -4.85
C PRO A 117 -8.56 10.89 -5.29
N GLN A 118 -9.48 10.58 -6.20
CA GLN A 118 -9.60 9.21 -6.74
C GLN A 118 -8.29 8.70 -7.37
N ALA A 119 -7.52 9.56 -8.06
CA ALA A 119 -6.22 9.16 -8.59
C ALA A 119 -5.17 8.91 -7.49
N LEU A 120 -5.33 9.50 -6.30
CA LEU A 120 -4.52 9.18 -5.13
C LEU A 120 -5.01 7.89 -4.44
N ARG A 121 -6.32 7.62 -4.40
CA ARG A 121 -6.90 6.36 -3.91
C ARG A 121 -6.34 5.16 -4.66
N ASP A 122 -6.47 5.16 -5.99
CA ASP A 122 -5.90 4.15 -6.89
C ASP A 122 -4.38 3.95 -6.64
N HIS A 123 -3.67 5.05 -6.38
CA HIS A 123 -2.22 5.03 -6.13
C HIS A 123 -1.84 4.45 -4.76
N LEU A 124 -2.62 4.69 -3.71
CA LEU A 124 -2.43 4.11 -2.38
C LEU A 124 -2.73 2.61 -2.39
N TYR A 125 -3.73 2.17 -3.17
CA TYR A 125 -3.99 0.75 -3.38
C TYR A 125 -2.78 0.01 -3.96
N PHE A 126 -2.02 0.60 -4.89
CA PHE A 126 -0.75 0.02 -5.35
C PHE A 126 0.37 0.02 -4.28
N HIS A 127 0.41 0.99 -3.38
CA HIS A 127 1.40 1.01 -2.28
C HIS A 127 1.17 -0.13 -1.28
N PHE A 128 -0.08 -0.41 -0.95
CA PHE A 128 -0.47 -1.37 0.10
C PHE A 128 -0.98 -2.70 -0.47
N SER A 129 -0.88 -2.90 -1.80
CA SER A 129 -1.38 -4.07 -2.54
C SER A 129 -2.87 -4.38 -2.32
N ILE A 130 -3.67 -3.35 -2.01
CA ILE A 130 -5.11 -3.46 -1.76
C ILE A 130 -5.82 -3.70 -3.10
N LYS A 131 -6.63 -4.76 -3.17
CA LYS A 131 -7.26 -5.26 -4.41
C LYS A 131 -8.77 -5.43 -4.25
N PRO A 132 -9.54 -4.33 -4.21
CA PRO A 132 -10.97 -4.39 -3.92
C PRO A 132 -11.78 -4.88 -5.14
N TYR A 133 -11.24 -4.75 -6.35
CA TYR A 133 -11.92 -5.10 -7.59
C TYR A 133 -11.67 -6.57 -7.96
N SER A 134 -12.39 -7.48 -7.32
CA SER A 134 -12.38 -8.92 -7.66
C SER A 134 -13.19 -9.25 -8.92
N CYS A 135 -12.90 -10.38 -9.55
CA CYS A 135 -13.61 -10.86 -10.74
C CYS A 135 -14.80 -11.77 -10.37
N ASP A 136 -16.02 -11.34 -10.71
CA ASP A 136 -17.30 -11.94 -10.29
C ASP A 136 -17.41 -13.44 -10.64
N TYR A 137 -16.82 -13.80 -11.78
CA TYR A 137 -16.92 -15.09 -12.47
C TYR A 137 -16.11 -16.22 -11.81
N ARG A 138 -15.93 -16.18 -10.49
CA ARG A 138 -15.14 -17.15 -9.69
C ARG A 138 -13.66 -17.25 -10.12
N CYS A 139 -13.15 -16.24 -10.81
CA CYS A 139 -11.73 -16.13 -11.10
C CYS A 139 -11.00 -15.61 -9.83
N PRO A 140 -9.85 -16.19 -9.43
CA PRO A 140 -9.09 -15.71 -8.27
C PRO A 140 -8.39 -14.36 -8.49
N MET A 141 -8.55 -13.75 -9.66
CA MET A 141 -7.97 -12.46 -10.00
C MET A 141 -8.71 -11.31 -9.32
N ALA A 142 -7.96 -10.47 -8.61
CA ALA A 142 -8.41 -9.21 -8.04
C ALA A 142 -7.42 -8.09 -8.36
N PHE A 143 -7.94 -6.87 -8.51
CA PHE A 143 -7.23 -5.73 -9.07
C PHE A 143 -7.32 -4.50 -8.17
N GLU A 144 -6.32 -3.64 -8.29
CA GLU A 144 -6.20 -2.38 -7.55
C GLU A 144 -7.12 -1.29 -8.14
N THR A 145 -7.51 -1.39 -9.41
CA THR A 145 -8.42 -0.43 -10.07
C THR A 145 -9.51 -1.12 -10.89
N GLU A 146 -10.67 -0.46 -10.98
CA GLU A 146 -11.82 -0.96 -11.74
C GLU A 146 -11.47 -1.15 -13.24
N VAL A 147 -10.70 -0.22 -13.82
CA VAL A 147 -10.26 -0.29 -15.22
C VAL A 147 -9.40 -1.53 -15.48
N ASN A 148 -8.55 -1.93 -14.52
CA ASN A 148 -7.76 -3.16 -14.62
C ASN A 148 -8.66 -4.41 -14.56
N ARG A 149 -9.67 -4.43 -13.69
CA ARG A 149 -10.69 -5.50 -13.62
C ARG A 149 -11.51 -5.59 -14.91
N ASN A 150 -12.00 -4.47 -15.43
CA ASN A 150 -12.89 -4.46 -16.58
C ASN A 150 -12.16 -4.93 -17.85
N ARG A 151 -10.90 -4.50 -18.06
CA ARG A 151 -10.02 -5.06 -19.12
C ARG A 151 -9.69 -6.53 -18.91
N HIS A 152 -9.67 -7.03 -17.67
CA HIS A 152 -9.56 -8.46 -17.42
C HIS A 152 -10.83 -9.22 -17.85
N LEU A 153 -12.03 -8.65 -17.71
CA LEU A 153 -13.26 -9.33 -18.16
C LEU A 153 -13.25 -9.64 -19.66
N GLU A 154 -12.71 -8.74 -20.49
CA GLU A 154 -12.51 -8.95 -21.95
C GLU A 154 -11.64 -10.19 -22.27
N THR A 155 -10.84 -10.67 -21.31
CA THR A 155 -9.86 -11.75 -21.47
C THR A 155 -10.01 -12.88 -20.43
N CYS A 156 -11.06 -12.83 -19.60
CA CYS A 156 -11.25 -13.77 -18.50
C CYS A 156 -11.82 -15.10 -19.02
N PRO A 157 -11.15 -16.24 -18.81
CA PRO A 157 -11.60 -17.54 -19.34
C PRO A 157 -12.86 -18.09 -18.66
N LEU A 158 -13.42 -17.37 -17.68
CA LEU A 158 -14.64 -17.72 -16.95
C LEU A 158 -15.82 -16.77 -17.25
N VAL A 159 -15.61 -15.70 -18.04
CA VAL A 159 -16.71 -14.83 -18.50
C VAL A 159 -17.57 -15.58 -19.52
N PRO A 160 -18.90 -15.64 -19.35
CA PRO A 160 -19.79 -16.29 -20.30
C PRO A 160 -19.86 -15.55 -21.65
N ILE A 161 -19.82 -16.31 -22.73
CA ILE A 161 -19.81 -15.80 -24.13
C ILE A 161 -21.09 -15.02 -24.49
N TRP A 162 -22.16 -15.15 -23.69
CA TRP A 162 -23.45 -14.46 -23.91
C TRP A 162 -23.58 -13.12 -23.18
N GLU A 163 -22.58 -12.69 -22.41
CA GLU A 163 -22.56 -11.37 -21.75
C GLU A 163 -21.66 -10.34 -22.48
N SER A 164 -21.21 -10.66 -23.70
CA SER A 164 -20.34 -9.82 -24.53
C SER A 164 -21.06 -9.17 -25.73
N TYR A 165 -22.33 -8.79 -25.58
CA TYR A 165 -23.20 -8.21 -26.62
C TYR A 165 -24.11 -7.10 -26.07
#